data_AF-A0A1B7IQL4-F1
#
_entry.id   AF-A0A1B7IQL4-F1
#
_cell.length_a   1.000
_cell.length_b   1.000
_cell.length_c   1.000
_cell.angle_alpha   90.00
_cell.angle_beta   90.00
_cell.angle_gamma   90.00
#
_symmetry.space_group_name_H-M   'P 1'
#
loop_
_entity.id
_entity.type
_entity.pdbx_description
1 polymer ?
#
loop_
_entity_poly.entity_id
_entity_poly.type
_entity_poly.pdbx_seq_one_letter_code
_entity_poly.pdbx_strand_id
1 'polypeptide(L)' 'MECASCGSLVIWMGPWSNLTHTECQVCGAVNNQIVDEPVDDEEEE' A
#
# COMPACT_ATOMS: atom_id res chain seq x y z
N MET A 1 -1.61 -4.92 -3.21
CA MET A 1 -1.09 -3.54 -3.17
C MET A 1 -0.27 -3.31 -4.43
N GLU A 2 -0.62 -2.30 -5.22
CA GLU A 2 0.06 -1.93 -6.47
C GLU A 2 0.95 -0.69 -6.24
N CYS A 3 2.15 -0.65 -6.84
CA CYS A 3 3.09 0.46 -6.70
C CYS A 3 2.67 1.68 -7.54
N ALA A 4 2.54 2.84 -6.92
CA ALA A 4 2.14 4.08 -7.59
C ALA A 4 3.15 4.57 -8.64
N SER A 5 4.42 4.15 -8.56
CA SER A 5 5.46 4.58 -9.51
C SER A 5 5.62 3.66 -10.73
N CYS A 6 5.38 2.35 -10.58
CA CYS A 6 5.70 1.38 -11.63
C CYS A 6 4.61 0.33 -11.89
N GLY A 7 3.47 0.41 -11.20
CA GLY A 7 2.33 -0.52 -11.33
C GLY A 7 2.62 -1.96 -10.90
N SER A 8 3.78 -2.24 -10.29
CA SER A 8 4.18 -3.59 -9.88
C SER A 8 3.71 -3.91 -8.46
N LEU A 9 3.82 -5.19 -8.07
CA LEU A 9 3.39 -5.66 -6.75
C LEU A 9 4.22 -5.03 -5.61
N VAL A 10 3.52 -4.58 -4.57
CA VAL A 10 4.07 -4.17 -3.28
C VAL A 10 3.72 -5.23 -2.23
N ILE A 11 4.71 -5.66 -1.44
CA ILE A 11 4.54 -6.64 -0.36
C ILE A 11 4.95 -6.06 0.99
N TRP A 12 4.40 -6.59 2.09
CA TRP A 12 4.82 -6.21 3.43
C TRP A 12 6.14 -6.89 3.79
N MET A 13 7.12 -6.09 4.20
CA MET A 13 8.49 -6.54 4.54
C MET A 13 8.90 -6.15 5.97
N GLY A 14 8.00 -5.53 6.73
CA GLY A 14 8.31 -5.05 8.07
C GLY A 14 8.61 -6.16 9.07
N PRO A 15 9.42 -5.89 10.11
CA PRO A 15 9.39 -6.72 11.31
C PRO A 15 8.00 -6.63 11.95
N TRP A 16 7.64 -7.62 12.78
CA TRP A 16 6.39 -7.61 13.55
C TRP A 16 6.21 -6.34 14.42
N SER A 17 7.29 -5.59 14.69
CA SER A 17 7.30 -4.31 15.39
C SER A 17 7.00 -3.09 14.49
N ASN A 18 7.03 -3.24 13.17
CA ASN A 18 6.74 -2.18 12.20
C ASN A 18 5.79 -2.68 11.11
N LEU A 19 4.51 -2.73 11.48
CA LEU A 19 3.43 -3.28 10.66
C LEU A 19 3.08 -2.44 9.41
N THR A 20 3.74 -1.31 9.19
CA THR A 20 3.47 -0.43 8.04
C THR A 20 4.52 -0.52 6.94
N HIS A 21 5.63 -1.24 7.13
CA HIS A 21 6.72 -1.25 6.15
C HIS A 21 6.41 -2.20 4.98
N THR A 22 6.19 -1.61 3.80
CA THR A 22 5.97 -2.32 2.54
C THR A 22 7.03 -1.94 1.51
N GLU A 23 7.34 -2.83 0.57
CA GLU A 23 8.33 -2.61 -0.48
C GLU A 23 7.85 -3.17 -1.83
N CYS A 24 8.08 -2.42 -2.91
CA CYS A 24 7.82 -2.87 -4.28
C CYS A 24 8.87 -3.87 -4.76
N GLN A 25 8.42 -5.01 -5.27
CA GLN A 25 9.30 -6.11 -5.72
C GLN A 25 10.07 -5.84 -7.01
N VAL A 26 9.89 -4.66 -7.62
CA VAL A 26 10.54 -4.30 -8.90
C VAL A 26 11.40 -3.04 -8.75
N CYS A 27 10.83 -1.95 -8.26
CA CYS A 27 11.56 -0.67 -8.13
C CYS A 27 12.11 -0.38 -6.73
N GLY A 28 11.80 -1.22 -5.73
CA GLY A 28 12.25 -1.03 -4.34
C GLY A 28 11.59 0.15 -3.62
N ALA A 29 10.56 0.78 -4.19
CA ALA A 29 9.85 1.88 -3.53
C ALA A 29 9.18 1.39 -2.24
N VAL A 30 9.38 2.12 -1.15
CA VAL A 30 8.86 1.79 0.19
C VAL A 30 7.59 2.58 0.46
N ASN A 31 6.56 1.92 1.02
CA ASN A 31 5.27 2.52 1.38
C ASN A 31 4.61 3.30 0.22
N ASN A 32 4.87 2.87 -1.00
CA ASN A 32 4.45 3.54 -2.23
C ASN A 32 3.30 2.79 -2.92
N GLN A 33 2.48 2.09 -2.14
CA GLN A 33 1.25 1.49 -2.66
C GLN A 33 0.21 2.55 -2.99
N ILE A 34 -0.57 2.33 -4.04
CA ILE A 34 -1.79 3.08 -4.32
C ILE A 34 -2.74 2.83 -3.15
N VAL A 35 -3.22 3.91 -2.54
CA VAL A 35 -4.23 3.87 -1.48
C VAL A 35 -5.57 4.09 -2.16
N ASP A 36 -6.42 3.06 -2.16
CA ASP A 36 -7.82 3.25 -2.50
C ASP A 36 -8.41 4.11 -1.36
N GLU A 37 -8.84 5.33 -1.70
CA GLU A 37 -9.58 6.16 -0.74
C GLU A 37 -10.80 5.35 -0.29
N PRO A 38 -11.08 5.26 1.03
CA PRO A 38 -12.33 4.66 1.46
C PRO A 38 -13.46 5.45 0.82
N VAL A 39 -14.26 4.78 0.00
CA VAL A 39 -15.60 5.27 -0.31
C VAL A 39 -16.31 5.38 1.04
N ASP A 40 -16.54 6.61 1.45
CA ASP A 40 -17.27 6.93 2.66
C ASP A 40 -18.72 6.49 2.42
N ASP A 41 -19.05 5.25 2.80
CA ASP A 41 -20.44 4.77 2.86
C ASP A 41 -21.16 5.44 4.06
N GLU A 42 -21.04 6.77 4.19
CA GLU A 42 -21.95 7.61 4.97
C GLU A 42 -23.19 7.93 4.11
N GLU A 43 -23.97 6.91 3.74
CA GLU A 43 -25.40 7.12 3.52
C GLU A 43 -26.07 7.00 4.89
N GLU A 44 -26.26 8.15 5.54
CA GLU A 44 -27.27 8.33 6.59
C GLU A 44 -28.66 7.96 6.03
N GLU A 45 -29.29 6.86 6.48
CA GLU A 45 -30.72 6.75 6.79
C GLU A 45 -31.00 5.68 7.86
#